data_AF-A0A3D0P9V5-F1
#
_entry.id   AF-A0A3D0P9V5-F1
#
_cell.length_a   1.000
_cell.length_b   1.000
_cell.length_c   1.000
_cell.angle_alpha   90.00
_cell.angle_beta   90.00
_cell.angle_gamma   90.00
#
_symmetry.space_group_name_H-M   'P 1'
#
loop_
_entity.id
_entity.type
_entity.pdbx_description
1 polymer ?
#
loop_
_entity_poly.entity_id
_entity_poly.type
_entity_poly.pdbx_seq_one_letter_code
_entity_poly.pdbx_strand_id
1 'polypeptide(L)'
;MGLSWLKPAAGLLVGAVLLRAVFPQPNADWMMGTWVLVDEDNVPFNLILRPDGSSLTVTGKRHPNLGRPHRMASDQLLQRGRWQTWGNGIRSTYTDGWIDTIQVGPAGAVQWSWKPGSGLTTESTAVQLTSPVMGWVGAYKLEPTQSEKPPYLAVLTSSGMAFNNIDKVSDGSWTLRDNGSVMIKWTSGWRTQLKPTAHGIPKPDQRFAVKHWRPGVPINQPASANRSGIRL
;
A
#
# COMPACT_ATOMS: atom_id res chain seq x y z
N MET A 1 -0.15 -85.31 16.20
CA MET A 1 0.17 -84.88 14.82
C MET A 1 -1.16 -84.47 14.17
N GLY A 2 -1.46 -83.25 13.75
CA GLY A 2 -0.85 -81.93 13.86
C GLY A 2 -1.98 -80.90 13.63
N LEU A 3 -1.93 -79.75 14.32
CA LEU A 3 -2.87 -78.64 14.17
C LEU A 3 -2.57 -77.86 12.87
N SER A 4 -3.55 -77.69 12.00
CA SER A 4 -3.49 -76.68 10.92
C SER A 4 -4.46 -75.54 11.21
N TRP A 5 -3.87 -74.36 11.36
CA TRP A 5 -4.52 -73.11 11.76
C TRP A 5 -5.37 -72.50 10.63
N LEU A 6 -6.61 -72.11 10.97
CA LEU A 6 -7.42 -71.15 10.23
C LEU A 6 -6.79 -69.76 10.35
N LYS A 7 -6.59 -69.06 9.22
CA LYS A 7 -6.38 -67.61 9.20
C LYS A 7 -7.65 -66.93 8.69
N PRO A 8 -8.32 -66.07 9.47
CA PRO A 8 -9.26 -65.12 8.92
C PRO A 8 -8.48 -63.97 8.29
N ALA A 9 -8.72 -63.73 7.00
CA ALA A 9 -8.26 -62.53 6.31
C ALA A 9 -9.00 -61.32 6.89
N ALA A 10 -8.28 -60.47 7.61
CA ALA A 10 -8.78 -59.20 8.09
C ALA A 10 -9.10 -58.30 6.90
N GLY A 11 -10.35 -57.84 6.83
CA GLY A 11 -10.72 -56.73 5.95
C GLY A 11 -10.07 -55.43 6.40
N LEU A 12 -9.89 -54.49 5.47
CA LEU A 12 -9.88 -53.09 5.83
C LEU A 12 -10.48 -52.26 4.71
N LEU A 13 -11.51 -51.52 5.14
CA LEU A 13 -12.32 -50.59 4.40
C LEU A 13 -11.50 -49.44 3.82
N VAL A 14 -12.02 -48.97 2.69
CA VAL A 14 -11.68 -47.73 1.99
C VAL A 14 -11.61 -46.55 2.97
N GLY A 15 -10.44 -45.92 3.06
CA GLY A 15 -10.25 -44.62 3.70
C GLY A 15 -9.55 -43.69 2.73
N ALA A 16 -10.32 -42.85 2.02
CA ALA A 16 -9.77 -41.76 1.23
C ALA A 16 -9.10 -40.76 2.20
N VAL A 17 -7.78 -40.86 2.36
CA VAL A 17 -6.98 -39.83 3.01
C VAL A 17 -6.90 -38.66 2.04
N LEU A 18 -7.81 -37.70 2.19
CA LEU A 18 -7.59 -36.34 1.70
C LEU A 18 -6.39 -35.79 2.49
N LEU A 19 -5.20 -35.95 1.93
CA LEU A 19 -4.02 -35.16 2.28
C LEU A 19 -4.36 -33.70 1.98
N ARG A 20 -5.02 -33.02 2.93
CA ARG A 20 -4.86 -31.57 3.04
C ARG A 20 -3.39 -31.39 3.33
N ALA A 21 -2.62 -30.97 2.33
CA ALA A 21 -1.36 -30.31 2.57
C ALA A 21 -1.69 -29.17 3.53
N VAL A 22 -1.35 -29.37 4.81
CA VAL A 22 -1.39 -28.32 5.83
C VAL A 22 -0.22 -27.41 5.46
N PHE A 23 -0.42 -26.59 4.43
CA PHE A 23 0.43 -25.43 4.25
C PHE A 23 0.25 -24.62 5.53
N PRO A 24 1.34 -24.32 6.26
CA PRO A 24 1.24 -23.51 7.46
C PRO A 24 0.47 -22.24 7.07
N GLN A 25 -0.60 -21.95 7.82
CA GLN A 25 -1.29 -20.68 7.58
C GLN A 25 -0.25 -19.58 7.75
N PRO A 26 -0.16 -18.66 6.79
CA PRO A 26 0.85 -17.65 6.82
C PRO A 26 0.60 -16.80 8.06
N ASN A 27 1.65 -16.62 8.86
CA ASN A 27 1.56 -15.79 10.05
C ASN A 27 1.21 -14.35 9.63
N ALA A 28 0.01 -13.90 10.00
CA ALA A 28 -0.51 -12.59 9.64
C ALA A 28 0.45 -11.45 10.01
N ASP A 29 1.26 -11.63 11.07
CA ASP A 29 2.16 -10.61 11.58
C ASP A 29 3.26 -10.22 10.59
N TRP A 30 3.83 -11.17 9.84
CA TRP A 30 4.85 -10.84 8.85
C TRP A 30 4.27 -10.26 7.58
N MET A 31 2.98 -10.48 7.30
CA MET A 31 2.32 -10.00 6.08
C MET A 31 1.96 -8.53 6.15
N MET A 32 1.78 -8.00 7.37
CA MET A 32 1.46 -6.60 7.60
C MET A 32 2.57 -5.65 7.12
N GLY A 33 2.20 -4.40 6.85
CA GLY A 33 3.11 -3.37 6.39
C GLY A 33 2.91 -3.03 4.93
N THR A 34 3.95 -2.47 4.32
CA THR A 34 3.87 -1.91 2.96
C THR A 34 4.54 -2.84 1.96
N TRP A 35 3.81 -3.21 0.93
CA TRP A 35 4.26 -3.98 -0.21
C TRP A 35 4.37 -3.09 -1.45
N VAL A 36 5.36 -3.36 -2.30
CA VAL A 36 5.49 -2.82 -3.65
C VAL A 36 4.93 -3.86 -4.61
N LEU A 37 3.95 -3.42 -5.38
CA LEU A 37 3.26 -4.17 -6.42
C LEU A 37 3.41 -3.41 -7.75
N VAL A 38 3.07 -4.04 -8.87
CA VAL A 38 3.03 -3.38 -10.19
C VAL A 38 1.67 -3.56 -10.87
N ASP A 39 1.25 -2.57 -11.66
CA ASP A 39 0.05 -2.69 -12.50
C ASP A 39 0.34 -3.39 -13.84
N GLU A 40 -0.67 -3.49 -14.71
CA GLU A 40 -0.56 -4.08 -16.06
C GLU A 40 0.46 -3.36 -16.98
N ASP A 41 0.79 -2.11 -16.69
CA ASP A 41 1.77 -1.31 -17.41
C ASP A 41 3.17 -1.35 -16.74
N ASN A 42 3.38 -2.26 -15.78
CA ASN A 42 4.58 -2.34 -14.94
C ASN A 42 4.88 -1.07 -14.12
N VAL A 43 3.85 -0.28 -13.81
CA VAL A 43 3.98 0.90 -12.95
C VAL A 43 3.90 0.47 -11.49
N PRO A 44 4.91 0.77 -10.65
CA PRO A 44 4.88 0.38 -9.26
C PRO A 44 3.85 1.17 -8.46
N PHE A 45 3.12 0.48 -7.60
CA PHE A 45 2.24 1.04 -6.58
C PHE A 45 2.48 0.37 -5.23
N ASN A 46 1.91 0.95 -4.16
CA ASN A 46 2.11 0.43 -2.81
C ASN A 46 0.82 -0.06 -2.19
N LEU A 47 0.80 -1.32 -1.75
CA LEU A 47 -0.28 -1.91 -0.95
C LEU A 47 0.11 -1.90 0.54
N ILE A 48 -0.70 -1.26 1.37
CA ILE A 48 -0.48 -1.14 2.82
C ILE A 48 -1.50 -2.02 3.53
N LEU A 49 -1.01 -3.02 4.28
CA LEU A 49 -1.82 -3.96 5.04
C LEU A 49 -1.74 -3.64 6.53
N ARG A 50 -2.91 -3.49 7.18
CA ARG A 50 -3.01 -3.05 8.58
C ARG A 50 -3.53 -4.15 9.51
N PRO A 51 -3.21 -4.08 10.81
CA PRO A 51 -3.65 -5.09 11.79
C PRO A 51 -5.18 -5.25 11.91
N ASP A 52 -5.94 -4.21 11.59
CA ASP A 52 -7.41 -4.21 11.65
C ASP A 52 -8.08 -4.90 10.44
N GLY A 53 -7.29 -5.49 9.54
CA GLY A 53 -7.77 -6.11 8.31
C GLY A 53 -8.10 -5.11 7.20
N SER A 54 -7.83 -3.81 7.39
CA SER A 54 -7.98 -2.82 6.31
C SER A 54 -6.74 -2.78 5.42
N SER A 55 -6.97 -2.55 4.13
CA SER A 55 -5.92 -2.31 3.14
C SER A 55 -6.06 -0.94 2.49
N LEU A 56 -4.93 -0.34 2.15
CA LEU A 56 -4.86 0.92 1.42
C LEU A 56 -3.83 0.78 0.31
N THR A 57 -4.27 0.93 -0.93
CA THR A 57 -3.38 1.06 -2.08
C THR A 57 -3.15 2.53 -2.34
N VAL A 58 -1.89 2.93 -2.57
CA VAL A 58 -1.53 4.26 -3.04
C VAL A 58 -0.76 4.16 -4.34
N THR A 59 -1.13 5.03 -5.28
CA THR A 59 -0.52 5.11 -6.59
C THR A 59 -0.51 6.55 -7.08
N GLY A 60 0.23 6.78 -8.14
CA GLY A 60 0.17 7.99 -8.93
C GLY A 60 0.51 7.62 -10.34
N LYS A 61 -0.47 7.07 -11.06
CA LYS A 61 -0.27 6.74 -12.46
C LYS A 61 -0.17 8.04 -13.24
N ARG A 62 1.03 8.34 -13.76
CA ARG A 62 1.16 9.29 -14.87
C ARG A 62 0.56 8.58 -16.08
N HIS A 63 -0.76 8.59 -16.20
CA HIS A 63 -1.43 7.78 -17.22
C HIS A 63 -0.89 8.20 -18.60
N PRO A 64 -0.21 7.31 -19.34
CA PRO A 64 0.39 7.68 -20.63
C PRO A 64 -0.68 8.22 -21.59
N ASN A 65 -1.90 7.69 -21.50
CA ASN A 65 -3.06 8.13 -22.30
C ASN A 65 -3.64 9.50 -21.94
N LEU A 66 -3.25 10.12 -20.82
CA LEU A 66 -3.79 11.45 -20.48
C LEU A 66 -3.07 12.58 -21.21
N GLY A 67 -1.97 12.27 -21.94
CA GLY A 67 -1.32 13.12 -22.96
C GLY A 67 -0.77 14.46 -22.46
N ARG A 68 -1.16 14.91 -21.27
CA ARG A 68 -0.87 16.20 -20.65
C ARG A 68 -0.93 16.06 -19.13
N PRO A 69 -0.08 16.80 -18.40
CA PRO A 69 -0.23 16.97 -16.97
C PRO A 69 -1.65 17.45 -16.59
N HIS A 70 -2.30 16.75 -15.67
CA HIS A 70 -3.64 17.11 -15.19
C HIS A 70 -3.78 16.87 -13.68
N ARG A 71 -4.86 17.40 -13.12
CA ARG A 71 -5.27 17.15 -11.74
C ARG A 71 -5.83 15.74 -11.62
N MET A 72 -5.34 14.97 -10.67
CA MET A 72 -5.83 13.63 -10.35
C MET A 72 -7.02 13.69 -9.40
N ALA A 73 -8.01 12.83 -9.63
CA ALA A 73 -9.09 12.56 -8.69
C ALA A 73 -8.61 11.64 -7.55
N SER A 74 -9.34 11.60 -6.44
CA SER A 74 -8.92 10.87 -5.23
C SER A 74 -8.82 9.35 -5.45
N ASP A 75 -9.74 8.79 -6.24
CA ASP A 75 -9.80 7.38 -6.66
C ASP A 75 -8.64 6.98 -7.59
N GLN A 76 -7.99 7.95 -8.24
CA GLN A 76 -6.77 7.74 -9.02
C GLN A 76 -5.49 7.75 -8.17
N LEU A 77 -5.59 8.18 -6.90
CA LEU A 77 -4.45 8.31 -5.98
C LEU A 77 -4.44 7.21 -4.92
N LEU A 78 -5.62 6.76 -4.49
CA LEU A 78 -5.73 5.67 -3.53
C LEU A 78 -6.97 4.82 -3.74
N GLN A 79 -6.87 3.58 -3.27
CA GLN A 79 -8.00 2.68 -3.11
C GLN A 79 -8.01 2.08 -1.71
N ARG A 80 -9.21 1.90 -1.15
CA ARG A 80 -9.40 1.27 0.16
C ARG A 80 -10.00 -0.11 -0.02
N GLY A 81 -9.58 -1.03 0.82
CA GLY A 81 -10.06 -2.40 0.79
C GLY A 81 -9.99 -3.07 2.14
N ARG A 82 -10.20 -4.38 2.11
CA ARG A 82 -9.96 -5.28 3.23
C ARG A 82 -9.05 -6.40 2.78
N TRP A 83 -8.21 -6.86 3.69
CA TRP A 83 -7.36 -8.01 3.44
C TRP A 83 -7.63 -9.13 4.44
N GLN A 84 -7.27 -10.33 4.03
CA GLN A 84 -7.30 -11.53 4.85
C GLN A 84 -6.19 -12.48 4.40
N THR A 85 -5.83 -13.43 5.26
CA THR A 85 -4.96 -14.55 4.87
C THR A 85 -5.66 -15.40 3.80
N TRP A 86 -4.88 -15.90 2.84
CA TRP A 86 -5.37 -16.70 1.73
C TRP A 86 -4.26 -17.62 1.20
N GLY A 87 -4.44 -18.94 1.36
CA GLY A 87 -3.37 -19.90 1.08
C GLY A 87 -2.16 -19.66 1.98
N ASN A 88 -0.97 -19.60 1.38
CA ASN A 88 0.31 -19.16 1.98
C ASN A 88 0.54 -17.63 1.86
N GLY A 89 -0.52 -16.89 1.56
CA GLY A 89 -0.49 -15.49 1.14
C GLY A 89 -1.56 -14.62 1.77
N ILE A 90 -1.73 -13.43 1.20
CA ILE A 90 -2.85 -12.54 1.48
C ILE A 90 -3.74 -12.40 0.26
N ARG A 91 -4.99 -12.00 0.51
CA ARG A 91 -5.92 -11.48 -0.50
C ARG A 91 -6.46 -10.14 0.00
N SER A 92 -6.27 -9.09 -0.79
CA SER A 92 -6.87 -7.76 -0.63
C SER A 92 -8.02 -7.62 -1.62
N THR A 93 -9.19 -7.19 -1.16
CA THR A 93 -10.37 -6.90 -2.01
C THR A 93 -10.78 -5.44 -1.84
N TYR A 94 -10.97 -4.74 -2.95
CA TYR A 94 -11.28 -3.31 -2.98
C TYR A 94 -12.75 -3.03 -3.29
N THR A 95 -13.20 -1.81 -3.01
CA THR A 95 -14.61 -1.42 -3.18
C THR A 95 -15.10 -1.43 -4.62
N ASP A 96 -14.19 -1.31 -5.59
CA ASP A 96 -14.47 -1.36 -7.02
C ASP A 96 -14.41 -2.79 -7.59
N GLY A 97 -14.21 -3.80 -6.73
CA GLY A 97 -14.17 -5.22 -7.07
C GLY A 97 -12.81 -5.74 -7.49
N TRP A 98 -11.77 -4.90 -7.56
CA TRP A 98 -10.41 -5.38 -7.81
C TRP A 98 -9.95 -6.28 -6.67
N ILE A 99 -9.09 -7.23 -7.02
CA ILE A 99 -8.47 -8.14 -6.06
C ILE A 99 -6.97 -8.15 -6.32
N ASP A 100 -6.19 -7.95 -5.26
CA ASP A 100 -4.76 -8.26 -5.27
C ASP A 100 -4.50 -9.42 -4.31
N THR A 101 -3.62 -10.34 -4.70
CA THR A 101 -3.09 -11.34 -3.79
C THR A 101 -1.59 -11.30 -3.81
N ILE A 102 -0.98 -11.70 -2.70
CA ILE A 102 0.45 -11.96 -2.60
C ILE A 102 0.59 -13.36 -2.03
N GLN A 103 1.17 -14.31 -2.76
CA GLN A 103 1.57 -15.60 -2.18
C GLN A 103 3.08 -15.65 -2.00
N VAL A 104 3.50 -16.36 -0.95
CA VAL A 104 4.92 -16.46 -0.60
C VAL A 104 5.37 -17.90 -0.70
N GLY A 105 6.27 -18.15 -1.65
CA GLY A 105 6.90 -19.44 -1.87
C GLY A 105 8.41 -19.38 -1.65
N PRO A 106 9.11 -20.51 -1.87
CA PRO A 106 10.57 -20.58 -1.74
C PRO A 106 11.33 -19.60 -2.65
N ALA A 107 10.75 -19.22 -3.79
CA ALA A 107 11.31 -18.27 -4.74
C ALA A 107 11.06 -16.80 -4.38
N GLY A 108 10.32 -16.52 -3.31
CA GLY A 108 9.91 -15.18 -2.90
C GLY A 108 8.41 -14.95 -2.99
N ALA A 109 8.02 -13.68 -2.89
CA ALA A 109 6.62 -13.26 -2.93
C ALA A 109 6.19 -12.91 -4.35
N VAL A 110 5.05 -13.44 -4.77
CA VAL A 110 4.46 -13.23 -6.09
C VAL A 110 3.11 -12.55 -5.92
N GLN A 111 2.88 -11.50 -6.71
CA GLN A 111 1.59 -10.87 -6.83
C GLN A 111 0.75 -11.51 -7.94
N TRP A 112 -0.56 -11.53 -7.72
CA TRP A 112 -1.54 -11.63 -8.78
C TRP A 112 -2.62 -10.58 -8.58
N SER A 113 -3.02 -9.92 -9.65
CA SER A 113 -4.07 -8.90 -9.65
C SER A 113 -5.19 -9.30 -10.61
N TRP A 114 -6.44 -9.19 -10.16
CA TRP A 114 -7.63 -9.50 -10.95
C TRP A 114 -8.51 -8.28 -11.11
N LYS A 115 -8.82 -7.98 -12.36
CA LYS A 115 -9.77 -6.93 -12.74
C LYS A 115 -11.21 -7.45 -12.66
N PRO A 116 -12.14 -6.65 -12.11
CA PRO A 116 -13.56 -7.00 -12.07
C PRO A 116 -14.07 -7.37 -13.46
N GLY A 117 -14.66 -8.58 -13.58
CA GLY A 117 -15.27 -9.05 -14.83
C GLY A 117 -14.31 -9.43 -15.96
N SER A 118 -12.98 -9.29 -15.79
CA SER A 118 -11.99 -9.65 -16.83
C SER A 118 -11.04 -10.77 -16.42
N GLY A 119 -10.88 -11.05 -15.12
CA GLY A 119 -9.99 -12.10 -14.64
C GLY A 119 -8.58 -11.60 -14.34
N LEU A 120 -7.58 -12.48 -14.43
CA LEU A 120 -6.18 -12.19 -14.07
C LEU A 120 -5.58 -11.18 -15.08
N THR A 121 -5.05 -10.07 -14.58
CA THR A 121 -4.43 -9.03 -15.41
C THR A 121 -2.94 -8.86 -15.18
N THR A 122 -2.45 -9.23 -13.99
CA THR A 122 -1.04 -9.03 -13.64
C THR A 122 -0.53 -10.19 -12.82
N GLU A 123 0.66 -10.68 -13.16
CA GLU A 123 1.47 -11.60 -12.38
C GLU A 123 2.89 -11.05 -12.34
N SER A 124 3.44 -10.84 -11.15
CA SER A 124 4.78 -10.25 -10.99
C SER A 124 5.36 -10.55 -9.62
N THR A 125 6.58 -10.08 -9.35
CA THR A 125 7.18 -10.14 -8.02
C THR A 125 6.55 -9.09 -7.11
N ALA A 126 6.24 -9.49 -5.88
CA ALA A 126 5.87 -8.59 -4.79
C ALA A 126 7.07 -8.36 -3.87
N VAL A 127 7.27 -7.13 -3.40
CA VAL A 127 8.40 -6.80 -2.50
C VAL A 127 7.91 -6.10 -1.25
N GLN A 128 8.19 -6.66 -0.07
CA GLN A 128 7.88 -5.99 1.18
C GLN A 128 8.92 -4.93 1.52
N LEU A 129 8.46 -3.74 1.92
CA LEU A 129 9.33 -2.68 2.38
C LEU A 129 9.71 -2.91 3.84
N THR A 130 11.00 -3.13 4.09
CA THR A 130 11.55 -3.38 5.43
C THR A 130 12.21 -2.15 6.06
N SER A 131 12.49 -1.11 5.27
CA SER A 131 13.12 0.11 5.75
C SER A 131 12.13 0.94 6.59
N PRO A 132 12.48 1.36 7.83
CA PRO A 132 11.64 2.24 8.65
C PRO A 132 11.25 3.56 7.95
N VAL A 133 12.11 4.04 7.04
CA VAL A 133 11.87 5.25 6.22
C VAL A 133 10.64 5.11 5.32
N MET A 134 10.37 3.88 4.86
CA MET A 134 9.21 3.56 4.03
C MET A 134 7.90 3.57 4.82
N GLY A 135 7.95 3.74 6.14
CA GLY A 135 6.76 3.98 6.96
C GLY A 135 6.02 5.27 6.59
N TRP A 136 6.63 6.21 5.86
CA TRP A 136 5.97 7.39 5.30
C TRP A 136 5.23 7.13 3.98
N VAL A 137 5.42 5.98 3.33
CA VAL A 137 4.62 5.60 2.16
C VAL A 137 3.15 5.48 2.58
N GLY A 138 2.25 6.06 1.80
CA GLY A 138 0.83 6.08 2.09
C GLY A 138 0.14 7.38 1.71
N ALA A 139 -1.08 7.55 2.23
CA ALA A 139 -1.95 8.66 1.89
C ALA A 139 -2.17 9.59 3.09
N TYR A 140 -2.31 10.87 2.79
CA TYR A 140 -2.42 11.94 3.78
C TYR A 140 -3.47 12.94 3.35
N LYS A 141 -4.37 13.28 4.27
CA LYS A 141 -5.30 14.41 4.09
C LYS A 141 -4.68 15.64 4.74
N LEU A 142 -4.38 16.67 3.95
CA LEU A 142 -3.62 17.84 4.38
C LEU A 142 -4.46 19.10 4.24
N GLU A 143 -4.45 19.97 5.24
CA GLU A 143 -5.07 21.29 5.12
C GLU A 143 -4.21 22.21 4.22
N PRO A 144 -4.80 22.89 3.23
CA PRO A 144 -4.04 23.77 2.34
C PRO A 144 -3.61 25.08 3.02
N THR A 145 -2.70 25.80 2.36
CA THR A 145 -2.31 27.17 2.77
C THR A 145 -3.51 28.11 2.82
N GLN A 146 -4.44 28.01 1.87
CA GLN A 146 -5.68 28.77 1.82
C GLN A 146 -6.73 28.16 2.76
N SER A 147 -7.07 28.83 3.86
CA SER A 147 -7.96 28.28 4.90
C SER A 147 -9.39 28.03 4.43
N GLU A 148 -9.83 28.73 3.39
CA GLU A 148 -11.16 28.59 2.78
C GLU A 148 -11.28 27.34 1.88
N LYS A 149 -10.17 26.71 1.51
CA LYS A 149 -10.17 25.51 0.66
C LYS A 149 -10.30 24.24 1.50
N PRO A 150 -11.00 23.21 0.98
CA PRO A 150 -11.07 21.94 1.65
C PRO A 150 -9.69 21.26 1.73
N PRO A 151 -9.47 20.37 2.72
CA PRO A 151 -8.26 19.55 2.77
C PRO A 151 -8.09 18.73 1.49
N TYR A 152 -6.84 18.60 1.05
CA TYR A 152 -6.48 17.88 -0.15
C TYR A 152 -5.82 16.54 0.19
N LEU A 153 -5.82 15.64 -0.78
CA LEU A 153 -5.14 14.35 -0.69
C LEU A 153 -3.72 14.50 -1.22
N ALA A 154 -2.74 14.00 -0.45
CA ALA A 154 -1.38 13.79 -0.88
C ALA A 154 -1.01 12.31 -0.68
N VAL A 155 -0.37 11.69 -1.65
CA VAL A 155 0.13 10.32 -1.56
C VAL A 155 1.63 10.29 -1.78
N LEU A 156 2.34 9.47 -1.02
CA LEU A 156 3.77 9.25 -1.12
C LEU A 156 3.99 7.79 -1.52
N THR A 157 4.71 7.55 -2.61
CA THR A 157 5.04 6.21 -3.09
C THR A 157 6.47 5.83 -2.72
N SER A 158 6.78 4.54 -2.69
CA SER A 158 8.13 4.04 -2.39
C SER A 158 9.18 4.40 -3.44
N SER A 159 8.77 4.87 -4.63
CA SER A 159 9.67 5.37 -5.67
C SER A 159 10.20 6.78 -5.41
N GLY A 160 9.83 7.41 -4.28
CA GLY A 160 10.20 8.80 -3.98
C GLY A 160 9.30 9.83 -4.67
N MET A 161 8.25 9.39 -5.35
CA MET A 161 7.26 10.25 -6.00
C MET A 161 6.15 10.62 -5.03
N ALA A 162 5.62 11.83 -5.20
CA ALA A 162 4.47 12.32 -4.46
C ALA A 162 3.40 12.79 -5.43
N PHE A 163 2.13 12.57 -5.09
CA PHE A 163 1.02 13.04 -5.89
C PHE A 163 -0.04 13.73 -5.06
N ASN A 164 -0.81 14.66 -5.64
CA ASN A 164 -1.89 15.34 -4.94
C ASN A 164 -3.11 15.63 -5.82
N ASN A 165 -4.26 15.92 -5.22
CA ASN A 165 -5.49 16.28 -5.95
C ASN A 165 -5.84 17.79 -5.93
N ILE A 166 -4.94 18.66 -5.45
CA ILE A 166 -5.18 20.11 -5.39
C ILE A 166 -4.52 20.86 -6.54
N ASP A 167 -3.36 20.42 -6.98
CA ASP A 167 -2.62 21.05 -8.06
C ASP A 167 -3.25 20.77 -9.43
N LYS A 168 -2.98 21.66 -10.40
CA LYS A 168 -3.32 21.42 -11.81
C LYS A 168 -2.46 20.31 -12.42
N VAL A 169 -1.26 20.15 -11.88
CA VAL A 169 -0.29 19.12 -12.23
C VAL A 169 0.04 18.41 -10.94
N SER A 170 -0.45 17.18 -10.83
CA SER A 170 -0.52 16.46 -9.56
C SER A 170 0.80 15.89 -9.05
N ASP A 171 1.93 16.10 -9.72
CA ASP A 171 3.19 15.41 -9.41
C ASP A 171 4.16 16.21 -8.51
N GLY A 172 5.07 15.47 -7.90
CA GLY A 172 6.13 15.97 -7.06
C GLY A 172 7.07 14.84 -6.65
N SER A 173 8.06 15.18 -5.84
CA SER A 173 8.96 14.22 -5.21
C SER A 173 9.02 14.45 -3.71
N TRP A 174 9.34 13.42 -2.95
CA TRP A 174 9.52 13.53 -1.50
C TRP A 174 10.85 12.94 -1.05
N THR A 175 11.39 13.50 0.02
CA THR A 175 12.62 13.02 0.66
C THR A 175 12.47 13.05 2.18
N LEU A 176 13.04 12.05 2.86
CA LEU A 176 13.23 12.09 4.30
C LEU A 176 14.34 13.10 4.65
N ARG A 177 14.17 13.80 5.77
CA ARG A 177 15.17 14.69 6.37
C ARG A 177 15.73 14.05 7.64
N ASP A 178 16.93 14.47 8.04
CA ASP A 178 17.65 13.92 9.20
C ASP A 178 16.86 13.99 10.51
N ASN A 179 15.95 14.97 10.62
CA ASN A 179 15.06 15.13 11.77
C ASN A 179 13.77 14.27 11.71
N GLY A 180 13.71 13.29 10.80
CA GLY A 180 12.58 12.38 10.62
C GLY A 180 11.36 12.98 9.90
N SER A 181 11.44 14.24 9.45
CA SER A 181 10.37 14.87 8.66
C SER A 181 10.47 14.53 7.18
N VAL A 182 9.33 14.52 6.50
CA VAL A 182 9.28 14.40 5.04
C VAL A 182 9.16 15.77 4.43
N MET A 183 9.99 16.06 3.43
CA MET A 183 9.84 17.22 2.57
C MET A 183 9.33 16.78 1.19
N ILE A 184 8.21 17.34 0.78
CA ILE A 184 7.62 17.19 -0.54
C ILE A 184 7.92 18.45 -1.35
N LYS A 185 8.43 18.27 -2.57
CA LYS A 185 8.60 19.31 -3.59
C LYS A 185 7.58 19.04 -4.69
N TRP A 186 6.59 19.93 -4.82
CA TRP A 186 5.58 19.84 -5.87
C TRP A 186 6.06 20.52 -7.14
N THR A 187 5.67 20.01 -8.31
CA THR A 187 5.98 20.63 -9.61
C THR A 187 5.36 22.02 -9.77
N SER A 188 4.29 22.29 -9.02
CA SER A 188 3.70 23.64 -8.87
C SER A 188 4.64 24.67 -8.20
N GLY A 189 5.81 24.24 -7.71
CA GLY A 189 6.78 25.07 -6.99
C GLY A 189 6.52 25.17 -5.50
N TRP A 190 5.37 24.67 -5.03
CA TRP A 190 5.06 24.59 -3.61
C TRP A 190 5.95 23.55 -2.91
N ARG A 191 6.21 23.78 -1.62
CA ARG A 191 6.87 22.79 -0.75
C ARG A 191 6.00 22.49 0.44
N THR A 192 5.97 21.23 0.84
CA THR A 192 5.19 20.76 1.99
C THR A 192 6.08 19.92 2.89
N GLN A 193 6.10 20.20 4.19
CA GLN A 193 6.80 19.38 5.17
C GLN A 193 5.79 18.67 6.06
N LEU A 194 5.87 17.35 6.11
CA LEU A 194 5.14 16.52 7.06
C LEU A 194 6.06 16.29 8.27
N LYS A 195 5.62 16.70 9.46
CA LYS A 195 6.41 16.50 10.68
C LYS A 195 6.07 15.17 11.34
N PRO A 196 7.07 14.45 11.88
CA PRO A 196 6.78 13.34 12.77
C PRO A 196 6.05 13.85 14.02
N THR A 197 5.33 12.93 14.65
CA THR A 197 4.78 13.13 15.99
C THR A 197 5.86 12.86 17.05
N ALA A 198 5.55 13.08 18.33
CA ALA A 198 6.44 12.69 19.43
C ALA A 198 6.79 11.19 19.45
N HIS A 199 5.95 10.35 18.83
CA HIS A 199 6.13 8.89 18.74
C HIS A 199 6.61 8.44 17.36
N GLY A 200 7.15 9.35 16.53
CA GLY A 200 7.62 9.05 15.18
C GLY A 200 6.55 9.28 14.12
N ILE A 201 6.53 8.42 13.11
CA ILE A 201 5.62 8.55 11.95
C ILE A 201 4.16 8.51 12.44
N PRO A 202 3.28 9.42 11.98
CA PRO A 202 1.88 9.41 12.37
C PRO A 202 1.24 8.03 12.10
N LYS A 203 0.46 7.52 13.04
CA LYS A 203 -0.39 6.34 12.85
C LYS A 203 -1.60 6.68 11.98
N PRO A 204 -2.31 5.68 11.41
CA PRO A 204 -3.60 5.92 10.76
C PRO A 204 -4.54 6.73 11.65
N ASP A 205 -5.27 7.67 11.05
CA ASP A 205 -6.19 8.63 11.66
C ASP A 205 -5.55 9.60 12.68
N GLN A 206 -4.24 9.55 12.85
CA GLN A 206 -3.52 10.46 13.74
C GLN A 206 -3.27 11.82 13.06
N ARG A 207 -3.60 12.89 13.79
CA ARG A 207 -3.24 14.26 13.39
C ARG A 207 -1.76 14.54 13.58
N PHE A 208 -1.19 15.31 12.67
CA PHE A 208 0.20 15.75 12.74
C PHE A 208 0.38 17.16 12.15
N ALA A 209 1.51 17.79 12.47
CA ALA A 209 1.81 19.14 12.01
C ALA A 209 2.37 19.15 10.58
N VAL A 210 1.88 20.11 9.79
CA VAL A 210 2.26 20.31 8.40
C VAL A 210 2.72 21.75 8.22
N LYS A 211 3.75 21.95 7.38
CA LYS A 211 4.18 23.28 6.96
C LYS A 211 4.15 23.40 5.45
N HIS A 212 3.71 24.55 4.94
CA HIS A 212 3.73 24.85 3.51
C HIS A 212 4.56 26.09 3.22
N TRP A 213 5.30 26.07 2.11
CA TRP A 213 5.97 27.22 1.53
C TRP A 213 5.46 27.45 0.14
N ARG A 214 5.03 28.68 -0.14
CA ARG A 214 4.65 29.12 -1.48
C ARG A 214 5.87 29.11 -2.42
N PRO A 215 5.65 29.03 -3.74
CA PRO A 215 6.71 29.11 -4.73
C PRO A 215 7.63 30.31 -4.49
N GLY A 216 8.93 30.10 -4.67
CA GLY A 216 9.95 31.13 -4.46
C GLY A 216 10.38 31.36 -3.02
N VAL A 217 9.67 30.84 -2.00
CA VAL A 217 10.09 30.99 -0.60
C VAL A 217 11.08 29.87 -0.20
N PRO A 218 12.29 30.20 0.25
CA PRO A 218 13.25 29.22 0.76
C PRO A 218 12.76 28.49 2.03
N ILE A 219 13.16 27.23 2.22
CA ILE A 219 12.73 26.42 3.39
C ILE A 219 13.36 26.86 4.72
N ASN A 220 14.44 27.64 4.67
CA ASN A 220 15.07 28.25 5.85
C ASN A 220 14.34 29.53 6.30
N GLN A 221 13.37 30.02 5.53
CA GLN A 221 12.47 31.10 5.94
C GLN A 221 11.21 30.53 6.62
N PRO A 222 10.47 31.37 7.38
CA PRO A 222 9.18 30.97 7.95
C PRO A 222 8.24 30.36 6.90
N ALA A 223 7.49 29.34 7.32
CA ALA A 223 6.49 28.71 6.47
C ALA A 223 5.39 29.72 6.12
N SER A 224 4.90 29.66 4.88
CA SER A 224 3.75 30.44 4.43
C SER A 224 2.47 30.06 5.18
N ALA A 225 2.38 28.81 5.65
CA ALA A 225 1.34 28.38 6.58
C ALA A 225 1.84 27.22 7.44
N ASN A 226 1.41 27.23 8.71
CA ASN A 226 1.42 26.06 9.58
C ASN A 226 -0.01 25.50 9.61
N ARG A 227 -0.14 24.19 9.38
CA ARG A 227 -1.40 23.48 9.16
C ARG A 227 -1.37 22.13 9.86
N SER A 228 -2.50 21.42 9.82
CA SER A 228 -2.57 20.03 10.26
C SER A 228 -2.82 19.09 9.08
N GLY A 229 -2.42 17.84 9.27
CA GLY A 229 -2.73 16.74 8.38
C GLY A 229 -3.19 15.52 9.18
N ILE A 230 -3.80 14.57 8.49
CA ILE A 230 -4.19 13.26 9.02
C ILE A 230 -3.62 12.20 8.10
N ARG A 231 -2.98 11.16 8.66
CA ARG A 231 -2.58 9.99 7.88
C ARG A 231 -3.80 9.09 7.69
N LEU A 232 -4.08 8.71 6.45
CA LEU A 232 -5.22 7.87 6.07
C LEU A 232 -4.92 6.40 6.21
#